data_AF-A0A521V2S0-F1
#
_entry.id   AF-A0A521V2S0-F1
#
_cell.length_a   1.000
_cell.length_b   1.000
_cell.length_c   1.000
_cell.angle_alpha   90.00
_cell.angle_beta   90.00
_cell.angle_gamma   90.00
#
_symmetry.space_group_name_H-M   'P 1'
#
loop_
_entity.id
_entity.type
_entity.pdbx_description
1 polymer ?
#
loop_
_entity_poly.entity_id
_entity_poly.type
_entity_poly.pdbx_seq_one_letter_code
_entity_poly.pdbx_strand_id
1 'polypeptide(L)'
;MDERAELDSFLAKWRRRWPEWRIAEAFIPAARRDPALAWLCLRQELADAAWAGLDPRPGEAKLGWWVEELHGWTQGARRHPLAHALPYAAAPWRELAAALPCLAEARGRAAGFDDARALLQPYAQAVANLSAALDPSAPAGGDAAAAIATTVLAQRLVDGDPSAVPLAARAALGADAAETELRAHAARMLLQDWPDAAPLACADRIQLAMVRARLAAMAAGGDGQRPLPAWRSLGLAWRAARG
;
A
#
# COMPACT_ATOMS: atom_id res chain seq x y z
N MET A 1 -26.13 -13.02 7.74
CA MET A 1 -25.22 -12.53 6.68
C MET A 1 -23.98 -13.39 6.77
N ASP A 2 -23.50 -13.94 5.65
CA ASP A 2 -22.38 -14.89 5.66
C ASP A 2 -21.05 -14.13 5.73
N GLU A 3 -20.36 -14.20 6.88
CA GLU A 3 -19.08 -13.53 7.14
C GLU A 3 -18.03 -13.85 6.06
N ARG A 4 -18.05 -15.08 5.53
CA ARG A 4 -17.15 -15.51 4.47
C ARG A 4 -17.46 -14.79 3.16
N ALA A 5 -18.74 -14.67 2.80
CA ALA A 5 -19.17 -13.99 1.59
C ALA A 5 -18.80 -12.48 1.62
N GLU A 6 -18.87 -11.84 2.79
CA GLU A 6 -18.44 -10.46 2.94
C GLU A 6 -16.93 -10.31 2.76
N LEU A 7 -16.14 -11.14 3.43
CA LEU A 7 -14.68 -11.17 3.24
C LEU A 7 -14.32 -11.36 1.76
N ASP A 8 -14.93 -12.34 1.10
CA ASP A 8 -14.68 -12.63 -0.31
C ASP A 8 -15.03 -11.44 -1.22
N SER A 9 -16.04 -10.64 -0.88
CA SER A 9 -16.38 -9.40 -1.61
C SER A 9 -15.27 -8.34 -1.52
N PHE A 10 -14.71 -8.11 -0.33
CA PHE A 10 -13.57 -7.21 -0.14
C PHE A 10 -12.32 -7.70 -0.89
N LEU A 11 -12.00 -9.00 -0.76
CA LEU A 11 -10.86 -9.59 -1.46
C LEU A 11 -11.04 -9.56 -2.98
N ALA A 12 -12.27 -9.75 -3.49
CA ALA A 12 -12.57 -9.63 -4.91
C ALA A 12 -12.37 -8.20 -5.41
N LYS A 13 -12.82 -7.18 -4.67
CA LYS A 13 -12.55 -5.76 -4.99
C LYS A 13 -11.06 -5.50 -5.08
N TRP A 14 -10.29 -5.97 -4.10
CA TRP A 14 -8.85 -5.79 -4.08
C TRP A 14 -8.14 -6.50 -5.25
N ARG A 15 -8.50 -7.76 -5.54
CA ARG A 15 -7.97 -8.52 -6.69
C ARG A 15 -8.32 -7.91 -8.05
N ARG A 16 -9.43 -7.15 -8.17
CA ARG A 16 -9.73 -6.40 -9.39
C ARG A 16 -8.73 -5.25 -9.62
N ARG A 17 -8.25 -4.60 -8.56
CA ARG A 17 -7.21 -3.56 -8.63
C ARG A 17 -5.83 -4.16 -8.88
N TRP A 18 -5.58 -5.32 -8.30
CA TRP A 18 -4.31 -6.05 -8.34
C TRP A 18 -4.45 -7.46 -8.94
N PRO A 19 -4.85 -7.60 -10.22
CA PRO A 19 -5.07 -8.90 -10.85
C PRO A 19 -3.82 -9.79 -10.92
N GLU A 20 -2.62 -9.22 -10.81
CA GLU A 20 -1.34 -9.95 -10.69
C GLU A 20 -1.35 -10.93 -9.52
N TRP A 21 -2.13 -10.65 -8.48
CA TRP A 21 -2.21 -11.49 -7.30
C TRP A 21 -2.94 -12.81 -7.49
N ARG A 22 -3.69 -12.98 -8.60
CA ARG A 22 -4.19 -14.30 -9.02
C ARG A 22 -3.06 -15.30 -9.27
N ILE A 23 -1.88 -14.81 -9.63
CA ILE A 23 -0.66 -15.59 -9.84
C ILE A 23 0.21 -15.53 -8.59
N ALA A 24 0.37 -14.33 -8.03
CA ALA A 24 1.32 -14.12 -6.95
C ALA A 24 0.97 -14.86 -5.64
N GLU A 25 -0.31 -15.04 -5.34
CA GLU A 25 -0.75 -15.77 -4.12
C GLU A 25 -0.30 -17.24 -4.11
N ALA A 26 0.04 -17.81 -5.27
CA ALA A 26 0.57 -19.18 -5.36
C ALA A 26 1.93 -19.34 -4.63
N PHE A 27 2.68 -18.24 -4.49
CA PHE A 27 3.97 -18.22 -3.77
C PHE A 27 3.83 -18.01 -2.26
N ILE A 28 2.60 -17.88 -1.76
CA ILE A 28 2.30 -17.83 -0.33
C ILE A 28 1.74 -19.19 0.09
N PRO A 29 2.19 -19.78 1.22
CA PRO A 29 1.62 -21.01 1.76
C PRO A 29 0.10 -20.91 1.89
N ALA A 30 -0.64 -21.97 1.53
CA ALA A 30 -2.10 -21.92 1.43
C ALA A 30 -2.77 -21.41 2.72
N ALA A 31 -2.32 -21.86 3.89
CA ALA A 31 -2.83 -21.43 5.20
C ALA A 31 -2.57 -19.94 5.52
N ARG A 32 -1.76 -19.24 4.73
CA ARG A 32 -1.34 -17.85 4.93
C ARG A 32 -1.89 -16.91 3.87
N ARG A 33 -2.56 -17.41 2.83
CA ARG A 33 -3.08 -16.61 1.71
C ARG A 33 -4.16 -15.63 2.16
N ASP A 34 -5.21 -16.12 2.82
CA ASP A 34 -6.31 -15.26 3.28
C ASP A 34 -5.82 -14.15 4.24
N PRO A 35 -5.00 -14.44 5.28
CA PRO A 35 -4.42 -13.39 6.11
C PRO A 35 -3.56 -12.38 5.34
N ALA A 36 -2.73 -12.85 4.40
CA ALA A 36 -1.87 -11.97 3.61
C ALA A 36 -2.69 -11.04 2.70
N LEU A 37 -3.72 -11.57 2.03
CA LEU A 37 -4.60 -10.79 1.18
C LEU A 37 -5.46 -9.82 2.00
N ALA A 38 -5.98 -10.26 3.14
CA ALA A 38 -6.74 -9.39 4.05
C ALA A 38 -5.87 -8.24 4.57
N TRP A 39 -4.60 -8.49 4.86
CA TRP A 39 -3.63 -7.47 5.26
C TRP A 39 -3.41 -6.42 4.17
N LEU A 40 -3.14 -6.85 2.95
CA LEU A 40 -2.96 -5.94 1.82
C LEU A 40 -4.25 -5.19 1.46
N CYS A 41 -5.40 -5.83 1.61
CA CYS A 41 -6.72 -5.22 1.43
C CYS A 41 -6.98 -4.14 2.49
N LEU A 42 -6.65 -4.39 3.75
CA LEU A 42 -6.76 -3.40 4.82
C LEU A 42 -5.95 -2.15 4.49
N ARG A 43 -4.68 -2.31 4.10
CA ARG A 43 -3.81 -1.19 3.71
C ARG A 43 -4.41 -0.37 2.55
N GLN A 44 -5.01 -1.03 1.56
CA GLN A 44 -5.71 -0.35 0.46
C GLN A 44 -6.95 0.40 0.97
N GLU A 45 -7.76 -0.18 1.84
CA GLU A 45 -8.96 0.48 2.38
C GLU A 45 -8.62 1.72 3.24
N LEU A 46 -7.49 1.69 3.95
CA LEU A 46 -6.97 2.83 4.71
C LEU A 46 -6.49 3.95 3.76
N ALA A 47 -5.74 3.61 2.71
CA ALA A 47 -5.31 4.58 1.70
C ALA A 47 -6.50 5.17 0.92
N ASP A 48 -7.46 4.34 0.53
CA ASP A 48 -8.70 4.77 -0.13
C ASP A 48 -9.51 5.70 0.78
N ALA A 49 -9.60 5.40 2.09
CA ALA A 49 -10.24 6.28 3.05
C ALA A 49 -9.53 7.64 3.14
N ALA A 50 -8.21 7.67 3.11
CA ALA A 50 -7.45 8.91 3.21
C ALA A 50 -7.53 9.79 1.95
N TRP A 51 -7.50 9.18 0.75
CA TRP A 51 -7.17 9.90 -0.49
C TRP A 51 -8.22 9.82 -1.60
N ALA A 52 -9.27 9.00 -1.46
CA ALA A 52 -10.34 9.00 -2.44
C ALA A 52 -11.15 10.31 -2.42
N GLY A 53 -11.77 10.61 -3.57
CA GLY A 53 -12.66 11.77 -3.73
C GLY A 53 -11.93 13.12 -3.74
N LEU A 54 -12.67 14.19 -3.99
CA LEU A 54 -12.15 15.57 -3.94
C LEU A 54 -12.29 16.16 -2.53
N ASP A 55 -13.46 16.00 -1.91
CA ASP A 55 -13.75 16.43 -0.54
C ASP A 55 -13.06 15.52 0.49
N PRO A 56 -12.24 16.04 1.41
CA PRO A 56 -11.58 15.23 2.44
C PRO A 56 -12.53 14.70 3.52
N ARG A 57 -13.65 15.37 3.80
CA ARG A 57 -14.49 15.07 5.00
C ARG A 57 -15.03 13.64 5.06
N PRO A 58 -15.54 13.04 3.97
CA PRO A 58 -15.97 11.64 4.01
C PRO A 58 -14.82 10.68 4.32
N GLY A 59 -13.62 11.01 3.84
CA GLY A 59 -12.41 10.24 4.09
C GLY A 59 -11.94 10.33 5.54
N GLU A 60 -11.93 11.54 6.11
CA GLU A 60 -11.62 11.79 7.53
C GLU A 60 -12.57 11.03 8.46
N ALA A 61 -13.89 11.07 8.17
CA ALA A 61 -14.87 10.31 8.93
C ALA A 61 -14.63 8.78 8.82
N LYS A 62 -14.31 8.28 7.62
CA LYS A 62 -13.99 6.85 7.42
C LYS A 62 -12.70 6.44 8.12
N LEU A 63 -11.68 7.30 8.15
CA LEU A 63 -10.45 7.07 8.92
C LEU A 63 -10.73 7.05 10.43
N GLY A 64 -11.56 7.96 10.94
CA GLY A 64 -12.01 7.93 12.34
C GLY A 64 -12.71 6.62 12.70
N TRP A 65 -13.60 6.14 11.83
CA TRP A 65 -14.21 4.82 11.99
C TRP A 65 -13.17 3.67 12.00
N TRP A 66 -12.15 3.73 11.13
CA TRP A 66 -11.05 2.75 11.14
C TRP A 66 -10.22 2.81 12.42
N VAL A 67 -9.99 3.99 13.00
CA VAL A 67 -9.30 4.13 14.30
C VAL A 67 -10.08 3.38 15.38
N GLU A 68 -11.40 3.58 15.47
CA GLU A 68 -12.26 2.87 16.42
C GLU A 68 -12.26 1.36 16.18
N GLU A 69 -12.35 0.93 14.91
CA GLU A 69 -12.36 -0.47 14.54
C GLU A 69 -11.05 -1.18 14.90
N LEU A 70 -9.90 -0.58 14.58
CA LEU A 70 -8.58 -1.11 14.94
C LEU A 70 -8.36 -1.12 16.47
N HIS A 71 -8.89 -0.13 17.19
CA HIS A 71 -8.89 -0.15 18.66
C HIS A 71 -9.73 -1.32 19.18
N GLY A 72 -10.93 -1.51 18.63
CA GLY A 72 -11.82 -2.63 18.94
C GLY A 72 -11.17 -3.98 18.71
N TRP A 73 -10.35 -4.13 17.66
CA TRP A 73 -9.61 -5.37 17.40
C TRP A 73 -8.66 -5.75 18.52
N THR A 74 -8.11 -4.79 19.28
CA THR A 74 -7.27 -5.08 20.46
C THR A 74 -8.06 -5.65 21.65
N GLN A 75 -9.38 -5.49 21.64
CA GLN A 75 -10.29 -5.90 22.71
C GLN A 75 -11.23 -7.04 22.26
N GLY A 76 -10.99 -7.62 21.08
CA GLY A 76 -11.81 -8.69 20.52
C GLY A 76 -13.09 -8.22 19.81
N ALA A 77 -13.36 -6.91 19.78
CA ALA A 77 -14.46 -6.34 19.02
C ALA A 77 -14.07 -6.19 17.55
N ARG A 78 -14.34 -7.24 16.77
CA ARG A 78 -13.87 -7.41 15.38
C ARG A 78 -15.06 -7.43 14.42
N ARG A 79 -15.60 -6.26 14.10
CA ARG A 79 -16.86 -6.12 13.33
C ARG A 79 -16.62 -6.14 11.83
N HIS A 80 -15.44 -5.70 11.38
CA HIS A 80 -15.11 -5.65 9.97
C HIS A 80 -14.71 -7.04 9.44
N PRO A 81 -15.18 -7.47 8.25
CA PRO A 81 -14.89 -8.79 7.70
C PRO A 81 -13.40 -9.14 7.58
N LEU A 82 -12.55 -8.14 7.24
CA LEU A 82 -11.09 -8.33 7.18
C LEU A 82 -10.49 -8.79 8.51
N ALA A 83 -11.10 -8.41 9.64
CA ALA A 83 -10.64 -8.83 10.95
C ALA A 83 -10.68 -10.36 11.06
N HIS A 84 -11.73 -11.03 10.59
CA HIS A 84 -11.85 -12.49 10.74
C HIS A 84 -10.74 -13.29 10.04
N ALA A 85 -10.15 -12.74 8.96
CA ALA A 85 -9.02 -13.33 8.27
C ALA A 85 -7.65 -12.99 8.88
N LEU A 86 -7.57 -11.94 9.71
CA LEU A 86 -6.33 -11.50 10.33
C LEU A 86 -6.15 -12.18 11.71
N PRO A 87 -4.92 -12.51 12.12
CA PRO A 87 -4.68 -13.09 13.44
C PRO A 87 -4.91 -12.05 14.54
N TYR A 88 -5.53 -12.49 15.64
CA TYR A 88 -5.92 -11.64 16.77
C TYR A 88 -4.73 -11.31 17.70
N ALA A 89 -3.99 -12.32 18.15
CA ALA A 89 -3.25 -12.28 19.43
C ALA A 89 -1.84 -11.66 19.41
N ALA A 90 -1.31 -11.23 18.25
CA ALA A 90 0.11 -10.87 18.12
C ALA A 90 0.40 -9.51 17.46
N ALA A 91 -0.60 -8.81 16.95
CA ALA A 91 -0.38 -7.64 16.08
C ALA A 91 -0.58 -6.29 16.81
N PRO A 92 0.30 -5.29 16.59
CA PRO A 92 0.24 -3.97 17.22
C PRO A 92 -0.83 -3.06 16.59
N TRP A 93 -2.10 -3.49 16.58
CA TRP A 93 -3.21 -2.75 15.94
C TRP A 93 -3.40 -1.33 16.50
N ARG A 94 -3.08 -1.12 17.79
CA ARG A 94 -3.14 0.21 18.43
C ARG A 94 -2.14 1.18 17.82
N GLU A 95 -0.94 0.73 17.47
CA GLU A 95 0.07 1.57 16.81
C GLU A 95 -0.40 1.99 15.42
N LEU A 96 -0.99 1.04 14.66
CA LEU A 96 -1.57 1.35 13.35
C LEU A 96 -2.71 2.37 13.46
N ALA A 97 -3.62 2.20 14.44
CA ALA A 97 -4.71 3.13 14.70
C ALA A 97 -4.19 4.55 15.01
N ALA A 98 -3.20 4.66 15.90
CA ALA A 98 -2.60 5.93 16.28
C ALA A 98 -1.89 6.63 15.12
N ALA A 99 -1.44 5.88 14.12
CA ALA A 99 -0.74 6.41 12.95
C ALA A 99 -1.68 6.82 11.80
N LEU A 100 -2.97 6.46 11.81
CA LEU A 100 -3.88 6.81 10.71
C LEU A 100 -4.04 8.31 10.42
N PRO A 101 -3.99 9.23 11.41
CA PRO A 101 -4.06 10.67 11.14
C PRO A 101 -3.01 11.16 10.14
N CYS A 102 -1.80 10.58 10.11
CA CYS A 102 -0.77 11.01 9.17
C CYS A 102 -1.13 10.69 7.70
N LEU A 103 -2.01 9.72 7.43
CA LEU A 103 -2.53 9.50 6.07
C LEU A 103 -3.43 10.66 5.62
N ALA A 104 -4.26 11.20 6.53
CA ALA A 104 -5.09 12.36 6.23
C ALA A 104 -4.23 13.61 6.01
N GLU A 105 -3.21 13.83 6.85
CA GLU A 105 -2.25 14.93 6.69
C GLU A 105 -1.48 14.83 5.37
N ALA A 106 -1.10 13.62 4.96
CA ALA A 106 -0.42 13.37 3.70
C ALA A 106 -1.32 13.54 2.46
N ARG A 107 -2.62 13.85 2.59
CA ARG A 107 -3.54 14.03 1.45
C ARG A 107 -3.11 15.18 0.53
N GLY A 108 -2.54 16.25 1.09
CA GLY A 108 -2.07 17.38 0.32
C GLY A 108 -0.92 17.03 -0.64
N ARG A 109 -0.68 17.91 -1.62
CA ARG A 109 0.50 17.80 -2.48
C ARG A 109 1.74 18.20 -1.69
N ALA A 110 2.69 17.29 -1.56
CA ALA A 110 3.97 17.55 -0.91
C ALA A 110 4.91 18.42 -1.77
N ALA A 111 5.89 19.06 -1.15
CA ALA A 111 6.92 19.81 -1.88
C ALA A 111 7.87 18.86 -2.64
N GLY A 112 8.40 17.84 -1.96
CA GLY A 112 9.13 16.72 -2.57
C GLY A 112 8.69 15.35 -2.03
N PHE A 113 9.29 14.28 -2.55
CA PHE A 113 9.05 12.93 -2.03
C PHE A 113 9.66 12.69 -0.65
N ASP A 114 10.73 13.40 -0.28
CA ASP A 114 11.27 13.36 1.08
C ASP A 114 10.27 13.87 2.12
N ASP A 115 9.62 15.01 1.85
CA ASP A 115 8.57 15.54 2.73
C ASP A 115 7.39 14.58 2.83
N ALA A 116 7.00 13.99 1.68
CA ALA A 116 5.92 13.01 1.64
C ALA A 116 6.26 11.74 2.43
N ARG A 117 7.52 11.26 2.37
CA ARG A 117 8.03 10.14 3.17
C ARG A 117 8.03 10.48 4.65
N ALA A 118 8.48 11.69 5.01
CA ALA A 118 8.51 12.16 6.40
C ALA A 118 7.11 12.20 7.02
N LEU A 119 6.11 12.72 6.30
CA LEU A 119 4.71 12.72 6.74
C LEU A 119 4.17 11.30 6.94
N LEU A 120 4.54 10.36 6.07
CA LEU A 120 4.09 8.97 6.14
C LEU A 120 4.87 8.09 7.13
N GLN A 121 5.95 8.59 7.73
CA GLN A 121 6.85 7.79 8.56
C GLN A 121 6.13 7.08 9.72
N PRO A 122 5.21 7.72 10.50
CA PRO A 122 4.50 7.04 11.58
C PRO A 122 3.66 5.86 11.09
N TYR A 123 2.93 6.05 9.99
CA TYR A 123 2.13 4.98 9.38
C TYR A 123 3.01 3.87 8.81
N ALA A 124 4.09 4.22 8.11
CA ALA A 124 4.99 3.26 7.51
C ALA A 124 5.68 2.39 8.58
N GLN A 125 6.07 2.98 9.71
CA GLN A 125 6.62 2.25 10.84
C GLN A 125 5.59 1.30 11.47
N ALA A 126 4.36 1.78 11.70
CA ALA A 126 3.31 0.93 12.26
C ALA A 126 2.96 -0.25 11.34
N VAL A 127 2.92 -0.03 10.02
CA VAL A 127 2.72 -1.08 9.01
C VAL A 127 3.90 -2.05 8.99
N ALA A 128 5.15 -1.58 9.14
CA ALA A 128 6.33 -2.43 9.20
C ALA A 128 6.29 -3.36 10.42
N ASN A 129 6.04 -2.79 11.60
CA ASN A 129 5.91 -3.53 12.86
C ASN A 129 4.79 -4.58 12.76
N LEU A 130 3.66 -4.18 12.18
CA LEU A 130 2.51 -5.07 12.06
C LEU A 130 2.73 -6.18 11.04
N SER A 131 3.32 -5.88 9.90
CA SER A 131 3.74 -6.87 8.89
C SER A 131 4.65 -7.93 9.49
N ALA A 132 5.68 -7.53 10.24
CA ALA A 132 6.59 -8.45 10.92
C ALA A 132 5.88 -9.29 12.00
N ALA A 133 4.94 -8.70 12.74
CA ALA A 133 4.14 -9.42 13.72
C ALA A 133 3.17 -10.43 13.08
N LEU A 134 2.64 -10.10 11.90
CA LEU A 134 1.78 -10.99 11.13
C LEU A 134 2.57 -12.16 10.57
N ASP A 135 3.77 -11.94 10.04
CA ASP A 135 4.63 -12.96 9.42
C ASP A 135 5.97 -13.09 10.17
N PRO A 136 6.09 -14.04 11.13
CA PRO A 136 7.33 -14.25 11.88
C PRO A 136 8.53 -14.68 11.03
N SER A 137 8.31 -15.04 9.75
CA SER A 137 9.40 -15.33 8.81
C SER A 137 10.01 -14.07 8.18
N ALA A 138 9.44 -12.89 8.45
CA ALA A 138 10.00 -11.62 8.02
C ALA A 138 11.42 -11.44 8.62
N PRO A 139 12.42 -11.03 7.81
CA PRO A 139 13.76 -10.79 8.33
C PRO A 139 13.76 -9.63 9.34
N ALA A 140 14.65 -9.68 10.33
CA ALA A 140 14.84 -8.59 11.27
C ALA A 140 15.85 -7.55 10.74
N GLY A 141 15.68 -6.28 11.15
CA GLY A 141 16.59 -5.17 10.81
C GLY A 141 16.10 -4.31 9.64
N GLY A 142 17.00 -3.50 9.05
CA GLY A 142 16.77 -2.71 7.83
C GLY A 142 15.71 -1.59 7.91
N ASP A 143 15.55 -0.85 6.81
CA ASP A 143 14.60 0.27 6.70
C ASP A 143 13.28 -0.15 6.02
N ALA A 144 12.54 -1.06 6.68
CA ALA A 144 11.24 -1.53 6.20
C ALA A 144 10.21 -0.39 6.08
N ALA A 145 10.28 0.60 6.99
CA ALA A 145 9.41 1.76 7.00
C ALA A 145 9.61 2.61 5.73
N ALA A 146 10.85 2.96 5.34
CA ALA A 146 11.07 3.73 4.12
C ALA A 146 10.58 3.01 2.86
N ALA A 147 10.74 1.68 2.78
CA ALA A 147 10.22 0.90 1.67
C ALA A 147 8.69 0.86 1.63
N ILE A 148 8.03 0.79 2.78
CA ILE A 148 6.58 0.89 2.88
C ILE A 148 6.10 2.30 2.49
N ALA A 149 6.70 3.37 3.01
CA ALA A 149 6.36 4.75 2.67
C ALA A 149 6.48 4.98 1.15
N THR A 150 7.61 4.57 0.57
CA THR A 150 7.86 4.67 -0.87
C THR A 150 6.84 3.86 -1.68
N THR A 151 6.50 2.64 -1.24
CA THR A 151 5.49 1.80 -1.90
C THR A 151 4.11 2.45 -1.86
N VAL A 152 3.74 3.08 -0.75
CA VAL A 152 2.45 3.78 -0.58
C VAL A 152 2.37 4.99 -1.50
N LEU A 153 3.43 5.81 -1.58
CA LEU A 153 3.50 6.95 -2.51
C LEU A 153 3.43 6.50 -3.97
N ALA A 154 4.14 5.42 -4.31
CA ALA A 154 4.12 4.84 -5.64
C ALA A 154 2.75 4.27 -6.03
N GLN A 155 2.06 3.60 -5.10
CA GLN A 155 0.68 3.13 -5.30
C GLN A 155 -0.24 4.29 -5.58
N ARG A 156 -0.18 5.34 -4.76
CA ARG A 156 -0.98 6.54 -4.93
C ARG A 156 -0.78 7.20 -6.30
N LEU A 157 0.47 7.26 -6.77
CA LEU A 157 0.80 7.76 -8.10
C LEU A 157 0.28 6.84 -9.21
N VAL A 158 0.41 5.51 -9.07
CA VAL A 158 -0.15 4.51 -9.99
C VAL A 158 -1.67 4.65 -10.08
N ASP A 159 -2.33 4.80 -8.95
CA ASP A 159 -3.78 4.93 -8.83
C ASP A 159 -4.33 6.24 -9.42
N GLY A 160 -3.44 7.19 -9.75
CA GLY A 160 -3.77 8.38 -10.52
C GLY A 160 -4.33 9.53 -9.71
N ASP A 161 -4.00 9.59 -8.43
CA ASP A 161 -4.23 10.79 -7.62
C ASP A 161 -3.37 11.96 -8.16
N PRO A 162 -3.97 13.07 -8.63
CA PRO A 162 -3.22 14.23 -9.10
C PRO A 162 -2.38 14.91 -8.01
N SER A 163 -2.73 14.73 -6.73
CA SER A 163 -1.98 15.26 -5.59
C SER A 163 -0.75 14.42 -5.26
N ALA A 164 -0.61 13.22 -5.83
CA ALA A 164 0.57 12.37 -5.65
C ALA A 164 1.81 12.87 -6.42
N VAL A 165 1.63 13.76 -7.41
CA VAL A 165 2.74 14.43 -8.10
C VAL A 165 3.23 15.60 -7.24
N PRO A 166 4.46 15.56 -6.70
CA PRO A 166 4.98 16.63 -5.83
C PRO A 166 5.23 17.93 -6.58
N LEU A 167 5.31 19.05 -5.85
CA LEU A 167 5.59 20.38 -6.43
C LEU A 167 6.93 20.42 -7.18
N ALA A 168 7.96 19.75 -6.67
CA ALA A 168 9.27 19.67 -7.31
C ALA A 168 9.20 19.08 -8.74
N ALA A 169 8.38 18.05 -8.95
CA ALA A 169 8.20 17.45 -10.29
C ALA A 169 7.53 18.43 -11.26
N ARG A 170 6.56 19.21 -10.79
CA ARG A 170 5.89 20.25 -11.59
C ARG A 170 6.83 21.42 -11.90
N ALA A 171 7.62 21.85 -10.91
CA ALA A 171 8.60 22.91 -11.09
C ALA A 171 9.67 22.53 -12.13
N ALA A 172 10.08 21.25 -12.17
CA ALA A 172 11.08 20.76 -13.12
C ALA A 172 10.59 20.74 -14.59
N LEU A 173 9.30 20.49 -14.83
CA LEU A 173 8.74 20.42 -16.19
C LEU A 173 8.01 21.68 -16.65
N GLY A 174 7.67 22.59 -15.72
CA GLY A 174 6.94 23.82 -16.02
C GLY A 174 5.42 23.67 -15.94
N ALA A 175 4.71 24.79 -16.07
CA ALA A 175 3.26 24.88 -15.87
C ALA A 175 2.44 24.20 -16.98
N ASP A 176 2.98 24.13 -18.20
CA ASP A 176 2.29 23.62 -19.39
C ASP A 176 2.49 22.11 -19.61
N ALA A 177 3.25 21.44 -18.73
CA ALA A 177 3.51 20.01 -18.83
C ALA A 177 2.21 19.20 -18.73
N ALA A 178 2.03 18.22 -19.61
CA ALA A 178 0.87 17.35 -19.57
C ALA A 178 0.87 16.48 -18.30
N GLU A 179 -0.31 16.12 -17.80
CA GLU A 179 -0.44 15.29 -16.59
C GLU A 179 0.30 13.94 -16.73
N THR A 180 0.32 13.36 -17.93
CA THR A 180 1.06 12.14 -18.24
C THR A 180 2.57 12.32 -18.11
N GLU A 181 3.11 13.48 -18.52
CA GLU A 181 4.54 13.80 -18.42
C GLU A 181 4.94 14.05 -16.96
N LEU A 182 4.10 14.79 -16.21
CA LEU A 182 4.27 15.03 -14.79
C LEU A 182 4.32 13.72 -14.00
N ARG A 183 3.37 12.81 -14.26
CA ARG A 183 3.33 11.49 -13.60
C ARG A 183 4.51 10.61 -13.99
N ALA A 184 4.90 10.59 -15.26
CA ALA A 184 6.09 9.86 -15.70
C ALA A 184 7.38 10.40 -15.06
N HIS A 185 7.50 11.72 -14.91
CA HIS A 185 8.64 12.34 -14.23
C HIS A 185 8.65 12.04 -12.74
N ALA A 186 7.51 12.20 -12.05
CA ALA A 186 7.36 11.83 -10.64
C ALA A 186 7.68 10.34 -10.40
N ALA A 187 7.28 9.46 -11.33
CA ALA A 187 7.60 8.03 -11.27
C ALA A 187 9.11 7.78 -11.38
N ARG A 188 9.82 8.52 -12.24
CA ARG A 188 11.29 8.45 -12.33
C ARG A 188 11.96 8.91 -11.04
N MET A 189 11.51 10.00 -10.44
CA MET A 189 12.04 10.48 -9.15
C MET A 189 11.89 9.42 -8.05
N LEU A 190 10.70 8.81 -7.90
CA LEU A 190 10.49 7.74 -6.90
C LEU A 190 11.34 6.49 -7.18
N LEU A 191 11.58 6.15 -8.44
CA LEU A 191 12.39 4.99 -8.81
C LEU A 191 13.89 5.21 -8.55
N GLN A 192 14.37 6.45 -8.67
CA GLN A 192 15.76 6.81 -8.37
C GLN A 192 16.08 6.63 -6.89
N ASP A 193 15.15 7.00 -6.01
CA ASP A 193 15.29 6.88 -4.55
C ASP A 193 14.67 5.59 -4.00
N TRP A 194 14.44 4.58 -4.84
CA TRP A 194 13.78 3.36 -4.39
C TRP A 194 14.72 2.55 -3.48
N PRO A 195 14.30 2.15 -2.26
CA PRO A 195 15.17 1.40 -1.35
C PRO A 195 15.66 0.07 -1.96
N ASP A 196 16.97 -0.19 -1.91
CA ASP A 196 17.62 -1.32 -2.59
C ASP A 196 17.14 -2.70 -2.09
N ALA A 197 16.94 -2.82 -0.77
CA ALA A 197 16.38 -4.02 -0.15
C ALA A 197 15.73 -3.67 1.18
N ALA A 198 14.53 -4.21 1.43
CA ALA A 198 13.82 -4.05 2.69
C ALA A 198 13.39 -5.41 3.23
N PRO A 199 13.62 -5.67 4.54
CA PRO A 199 13.28 -6.94 5.16
C PRO A 199 11.78 -6.99 5.48
N LEU A 200 10.98 -7.07 4.43
CA LEU A 200 9.53 -7.12 4.50
C LEU A 200 9.04 -8.58 4.53
N ALA A 201 7.84 -8.81 5.05
CA ALA A 201 7.14 -10.09 4.90
C ALA A 201 6.95 -10.47 3.42
N CYS A 202 6.76 -11.76 3.14
CA CYS A 202 6.66 -12.26 1.76
C CYS A 202 5.60 -11.52 0.93
N ALA A 203 4.41 -11.32 1.49
CA ALA A 203 3.32 -10.63 0.83
C ALA A 203 3.65 -9.16 0.51
N ASP A 204 4.33 -8.47 1.42
CA ASP A 204 4.73 -7.08 1.24
C ASP A 204 5.84 -6.93 0.20
N ARG A 205 6.80 -7.86 0.16
CA ARG A 205 7.83 -7.91 -0.91
C ARG A 205 7.20 -8.09 -2.28
N ILE A 206 6.24 -9.02 -2.40
CA ILE A 206 5.50 -9.24 -3.64
C ILE A 206 4.76 -7.97 -4.04
N GLN A 207 4.02 -7.34 -3.12
CA GLN A 207 3.27 -6.12 -3.42
C GLN A 207 4.21 -4.99 -3.86
N LEU A 208 5.30 -4.77 -3.13
CA LEU A 208 6.34 -3.81 -3.49
C LEU A 208 6.87 -4.04 -4.91
N ALA A 209 7.18 -5.29 -5.27
CA ALA A 209 7.66 -5.63 -6.61
C ALA A 209 6.63 -5.33 -7.72
N MET A 210 5.34 -5.59 -7.47
CA MET A 210 4.27 -5.27 -8.44
C MET A 210 4.10 -3.76 -8.61
N VAL A 211 4.10 -3.01 -7.51
CA VAL A 211 4.00 -1.55 -7.52
C VAL A 211 5.19 -0.94 -8.26
N ARG A 212 6.42 -1.36 -7.92
CA ARG A 212 7.64 -0.89 -8.58
C ARG A 212 7.60 -1.16 -10.09
N ALA A 213 7.10 -2.32 -10.50
CA ALA A 213 7.00 -2.67 -11.92
C ALA A 213 5.96 -1.84 -12.68
N ARG A 214 4.79 -1.56 -12.08
CA ARG A 214 3.79 -0.63 -12.64
C ARG A 214 4.30 0.81 -12.68
N LEU A 215 5.01 1.24 -11.64
CA LEU A 215 5.67 2.54 -11.58
C LEU A 215 6.73 2.68 -12.68
N ALA A 216 7.54 1.64 -12.92
CA ALA A 216 8.52 1.63 -14.01
C ALA A 216 7.88 1.71 -15.39
N ALA A 217 6.71 1.06 -15.60
CA ALA A 217 5.95 1.21 -16.83
C ALA A 217 5.47 2.66 -17.03
N MET A 218 4.98 3.31 -15.97
CA MET A 218 4.60 4.72 -15.99
C MET A 218 5.78 5.65 -16.28
N ALA A 219 6.93 5.40 -15.65
CA ALA A 219 8.15 6.18 -15.87
C ALA A 219 8.64 6.12 -17.33
N ALA A 220 8.33 5.03 -18.04
CA ALA A 220 8.58 4.84 -19.47
C ALA A 220 7.47 5.43 -20.39
N GLY A 221 6.50 6.16 -19.84
CA GLY A 221 5.39 6.77 -20.57
C GLY A 221 4.18 5.85 -20.80
N GLY A 222 4.16 4.66 -20.20
CA GLY A 222 3.02 3.75 -20.25
C GLY A 222 1.93 4.09 -19.22
N ASP A 223 0.81 3.38 -19.30
CA ASP A 223 -0.23 3.44 -18.28
C ASP A 223 0.15 2.55 -17.08
N GLY A 224 0.43 3.18 -15.93
CA GLY A 224 0.75 2.48 -14.69
C GLY A 224 -0.43 1.73 -14.07
N GLN A 225 -1.68 2.07 -14.42
CA GLN A 225 -2.87 1.34 -13.95
C GLN A 225 -3.07 0.03 -14.72
N ARG A 226 -2.45 -0.08 -15.91
CA ARG A 226 -2.52 -1.29 -16.71
C ARG A 226 -1.88 -2.46 -15.95
N PRO A 227 -2.61 -3.58 -15.80
CA PRO A 227 -2.05 -4.79 -15.22
C PRO A 227 -0.79 -5.28 -15.93
N LEU A 228 0.14 -5.83 -15.15
CA LEU A 228 1.32 -6.49 -15.69
C LEU A 228 0.91 -7.79 -16.43
N PRO A 229 1.61 -8.14 -17.53
CA PRO A 229 1.43 -9.44 -18.17
C PRO A 229 1.71 -10.60 -17.21
N ALA A 230 0.93 -11.68 -17.32
CA ALA A 230 1.00 -12.84 -16.42
C ALA A 230 2.41 -13.42 -16.24
N TRP A 231 3.17 -13.57 -17.33
CA TRP A 231 4.54 -14.08 -17.30
C TRP A 231 5.48 -13.17 -16.49
N ARG A 232 5.27 -11.86 -16.56
CA ARG A 232 6.06 -10.88 -15.80
C ARG A 232 5.68 -10.90 -14.32
N SER A 233 4.38 -10.99 -14.02
CA SER A 233 3.88 -11.17 -12.65
C SER A 233 4.44 -12.43 -12.00
N LEU A 234 4.48 -13.55 -12.73
CA LEU A 234 5.07 -14.80 -12.24
C LEU A 234 6.53 -14.62 -11.84
N GLY A 235 7.36 -14.06 -12.74
CA GLY A 235 8.79 -13.87 -12.49
C GLY A 235 9.10 -12.82 -11.40
N LEU A 236 8.25 -11.80 -11.26
CA LEU A 236 8.36 -10.83 -10.16
C LEU A 236 7.96 -11.44 -8.82
N ALA A 237 6.82 -12.13 -8.77
CA ALA A 237 6.32 -12.75 -7.55
C ALA A 237 7.27 -13.85 -7.05
N TRP A 238 7.79 -14.70 -7.95
CA TRP A 238 8.76 -15.74 -7.60
C TRP A 238 10.04 -15.15 -6.99
N ARG A 239 10.63 -14.12 -7.62
CA ARG A 239 11.84 -13.47 -7.08
C ARG A 239 11.55 -12.81 -5.73
N ALA A 240 10.47 -12.04 -5.64
CA ALA A 240 10.10 -11.35 -4.40
C ALA A 240 9.79 -12.32 -3.25
N ALA A 241 9.17 -13.47 -3.54
CA ALA A 241 8.87 -14.48 -2.53
C ALA A 241 10.13 -15.12 -1.95
N ARG A 242 11.19 -15.29 -2.77
CA ARG A 242 12.46 -15.90 -2.35
C ARG A 242 13.33 -15.00 -1.45
N GLY A 243 13.15 -13.68 -1.51
CA GLY A 243 14.04 -12.72 -0.87
C GLY A 243 15.17 -12.32 -1.79
#